data_AF-S6AJU9-F1
#
_entry.id   AF-S6AJU9-F1
#
_cell.length_a   1.000
_cell.length_b   1.000
_cell.length_c   1.000
_cell.angle_alpha   90.00
_cell.angle_beta   90.00
_cell.angle_gamma   90.00
#
_symmetry.space_group_name_H-M   'P 1'
#
loop_
_entity.id
_entity.type
_entity.pdbx_description
1 polymer ?
#
loop_
_entity_poly.entity_id
_entity_poly.type
_entity_poly.pdbx_seq_one_letter_code
_entity_poly.pdbx_strand_id
1 'polypeptide(L)'
;MKFYAAPVITLLISGCTTPQQTPISGDFSYEDVRFVAVAGTAQNPVKFQHDITECHNMAQLQYESDIKNSEKLAKIYGQPISPEVFAKKRKAQVINCMTKHLTGEKAGKGWSLAKDS
;
A
#
# COMPACT_ATOMS: atom_id res chain seq x y z
N MET A 1 23.76 29.36 65.66
CA MET A 1 23.03 29.40 64.38
C MET A 1 23.19 28.03 63.72
N LYS A 2 22.10 27.29 63.50
CA LYS A 2 22.13 25.93 62.91
C LYS A 2 21.70 26.03 61.45
N PHE A 3 22.60 25.69 60.52
CA PHE A 3 22.35 25.69 59.09
C PHE A 3 21.64 24.38 58.70
N TYR A 4 20.43 24.49 58.14
CA TYR A 4 19.71 23.37 57.54
C TYR A 4 20.09 23.31 56.05
N ALA A 5 20.75 22.23 55.65
CA ALA A 5 20.99 21.92 54.25
C ALA A 5 19.83 21.04 53.74
N ALA A 6 19.04 21.55 52.80
CA ALA A 6 18.03 20.78 52.08
C ALA A 6 18.65 20.14 50.82
N PRO A 7 18.38 18.85 50.53
CA PRO A 7 18.85 18.26 49.28
C PRO A 7 17.95 18.70 48.10
N VAL A 8 18.58 19.28 47.08
CA VAL A 8 17.96 19.61 45.80
C VAL A 8 17.76 18.32 45.02
N ILE A 9 16.51 17.90 44.85
CA ILE A 9 16.15 16.76 43.99
C ILE A 9 16.17 17.26 42.54
N THR A 10 17.23 16.95 41.82
CA THR A 10 17.32 17.13 40.36
C THR A 10 16.48 16.06 39.67
N LEU A 11 15.25 16.44 39.28
CA LEU A 11 14.42 15.68 38.36
C LEU A 11 15.09 15.67 36.98
N LEU A 12 15.80 14.59 36.67
CA LEU A 12 16.23 14.27 35.32
C LEU A 12 14.98 13.97 34.48
N ILE A 13 14.47 14.99 33.82
CA ILE A 13 13.51 14.85 32.73
C ILE A 13 14.26 14.18 31.58
N SER A 14 14.29 12.85 31.58
CA SER A 14 14.65 12.07 30.40
C SER A 14 13.60 12.37 29.34
N GLY A 15 13.91 13.32 28.45
CA GLY A 15 13.09 13.65 27.30
C GLY A 15 12.83 12.37 26.52
N CYS A 16 11.56 11.97 26.44
CA CYS A 16 11.11 10.92 25.54
C CYS A 16 11.32 11.48 24.12
N THR A 17 12.46 11.18 23.50
CA THR A 17 12.63 11.43 22.07
C THR A 17 11.71 10.47 21.35
N THR A 18 10.48 10.91 21.09
CA THR A 18 9.62 10.25 20.11
C THR A 18 10.43 10.19 18.81
N PRO A 19 10.68 9.00 18.22
CA PRO A 19 11.34 8.94 16.94
C PRO A 19 10.50 9.72 15.95
N GLN A 20 10.97 10.91 15.57
CA GLN A 20 10.34 11.71 14.54
C GLN A 20 10.55 10.91 13.25
N GLN A 21 9.50 10.22 12.80
CA GLN A 21 9.48 9.56 11.50
C GLN A 21 9.70 10.64 10.45
N THR A 22 10.93 10.76 9.98
CA THR A 22 11.25 11.58 8.82
C THR A 22 10.35 11.11 7.67
N PRO A 23 9.60 12.01 7.02
CA PRO A 23 8.82 11.63 5.84
C PRO A 23 9.79 11.07 4.81
N ILE A 24 9.67 9.79 4.48
CA ILE A 24 10.47 9.17 3.45
C ILE A 24 9.93 9.72 2.13
N SER A 25 10.72 10.56 1.46
CA SER A 25 10.40 11.10 0.15
C SER A 25 10.39 9.98 -0.89
N GLY A 26 9.22 9.66 -1.43
CA GLY A 26 9.02 8.69 -2.50
C GLY A 26 7.61 8.77 -3.06
N ASP A 27 7.45 8.47 -4.35
CA ASP A 27 6.13 8.31 -4.94
C ASP A 27 5.60 6.91 -4.62
N PHE A 28 4.58 6.87 -3.76
CA PHE A 28 3.88 5.66 -3.34
C PHE A 28 2.50 5.60 -3.99
N SER A 29 2.42 5.87 -5.30
CA SER A 29 1.17 5.87 -6.04
C SER A 29 1.14 4.85 -7.18
N TYR A 30 -0.06 4.44 -7.54
CA TYR A 30 -0.35 3.69 -8.76
C TYR A 30 -1.63 4.28 -9.36
N GLU A 31 -1.50 4.90 -10.52
CA GLU A 31 -2.58 5.71 -11.13
C GLU A 31 -3.05 6.79 -10.12
N ASP A 32 -4.34 6.88 -9.83
CA ASP A 32 -4.95 7.79 -8.87
C ASP A 32 -4.95 7.27 -7.41
N VAL A 33 -4.31 6.14 -7.13
CA VAL A 33 -4.34 5.50 -5.81
C VAL A 33 -3.00 5.68 -5.09
N ARG A 34 -3.05 6.18 -3.86
CA ARG A 34 -1.87 6.30 -2.98
C ARG A 34 -1.83 5.17 -1.96
N PHE A 35 -0.63 4.69 -1.66
CA PHE A 35 -0.37 3.63 -0.72
C PHE A 35 0.47 4.13 0.46
N VAL A 36 0.30 3.45 1.58
CA VAL A 36 1.16 3.57 2.76
C VAL A 36 1.59 2.19 3.19
N ALA A 37 2.79 2.08 3.77
CA ALA A 37 3.20 0.83 4.41
C ALA A 37 2.26 0.52 5.60
N VAL A 38 1.99 -0.77 5.85
CA VAL A 38 1.21 -1.19 7.03
C VAL A 38 1.89 -0.72 8.32
N ALA A 39 1.09 -0.44 9.35
CA ALA A 39 1.57 0.09 10.63
C ALA A 39 2.75 -0.72 11.18
N GLY A 40 3.85 -0.03 11.50
CA GLY A 40 5.07 -0.65 12.03
C GLY A 40 6.09 -1.08 10.97
N THR A 41 5.83 -0.87 9.68
CA THR A 41 6.83 -1.07 8.61
C THR A 41 7.31 0.26 8.01
N ALA A 42 8.61 0.36 7.74
CA ALA A 42 9.18 1.54 7.10
C ALA A 42 8.79 1.57 5.61
N GLN A 43 8.41 2.74 5.12
CA GLN A 43 8.17 2.94 3.69
C GLN A 43 9.51 2.90 2.94
N ASN A 44 9.63 2.01 1.95
CA ASN A 44 10.81 1.91 1.12
C ASN A 44 10.40 2.06 -0.35
N PRO A 45 10.80 3.16 -1.04
CA PRO A 45 10.45 3.40 -2.43
C PRO A 45 10.89 2.28 -3.39
N VAL A 46 12.05 1.67 -3.15
CA VAL A 46 12.56 0.55 -3.98
C VAL A 46 11.67 -0.67 -3.81
N LYS A 47 11.29 -0.99 -2.57
CA LYS A 47 10.35 -2.08 -2.29
C LYS A 47 8.98 -1.81 -2.90
N PHE A 48 8.47 -0.58 -2.77
CA PHE A 48 7.20 -0.19 -3.38
C PHE A 48 7.22 -0.42 -4.89
N GLN A 49 8.26 0.08 -5.58
CA GLN A 49 8.39 -0.05 -7.02
C GLN A 49 8.48 -1.52 -7.46
N HIS A 50 9.23 -2.34 -6.72
CA HIS A 50 9.29 -3.77 -6.98
C HIS A 50 7.91 -4.43 -6.83
N ASP A 51 7.24 -4.21 -5.70
CA ASP A 51 5.96 -4.83 -5.38
C ASP A 51 4.87 -4.41 -6.37
N ILE A 52 4.77 -3.12 -6.72
CA ILE A 52 3.78 -2.62 -7.66
C ILE A 52 4.02 -3.14 -9.08
N THR A 53 5.28 -3.28 -9.50
CA THR A 53 5.64 -3.84 -10.81
C THR A 53 5.24 -5.31 -10.89
N GLU A 54 5.52 -6.10 -9.85
CA GLU A 54 5.11 -7.51 -9.80
C GLU A 54 3.59 -7.65 -9.86
N CYS A 55 2.86 -6.86 -9.07
CA CYS A 55 1.40 -6.83 -9.08
C CYS A 55 0.84 -6.41 -10.44
N HIS A 56 1.44 -5.41 -11.09
CA HIS A 56 1.05 -4.96 -12.43
C HIS A 56 1.24 -6.07 -13.48
N ASN A 57 2.38 -6.76 -13.46
CA ASN A 57 2.64 -7.85 -14.41
C ASN A 57 1.63 -9.00 -14.26
N MET A 58 1.29 -9.38 -13.02
CA MET A 58 0.26 -10.40 -12.79
C MET A 58 -1.13 -9.95 -13.30
N ALA A 59 -1.50 -8.71 -13.01
CA ALA A 59 -2.78 -8.15 -13.48
C ALA A 59 -2.83 -8.01 -15.01
N GLN A 60 -1.70 -7.70 -15.65
CA GLN A 60 -1.59 -7.60 -17.11
C GLN A 60 -1.76 -8.97 -17.79
N LEU A 61 -1.14 -10.03 -17.26
CA LEU A 61 -1.35 -11.39 -17.76
C LEU A 61 -2.82 -11.81 -17.67
N GLN A 62 -3.49 -11.46 -16.56
CA GLN A 62 -4.91 -11.75 -16.40
C GLN A 62 -5.78 -10.92 -17.34
N TYR A 63 -5.46 -9.64 -17.55
CA TYR A 63 -6.13 -8.77 -18.51
C TYR A 63 -6.09 -9.35 -19.93
N GLU A 64 -4.93 -9.82 -20.39
CA GLU A 64 -4.78 -10.44 -21.71
C GLU A 64 -5.59 -11.74 -21.84
N SER A 65 -5.64 -12.54 -20.78
CA SER A 65 -6.48 -13.74 -20.73
C SER A 65 -7.97 -13.40 -20.79
N ASP A 66 -8.39 -12.39 -20.03
CA ASP A 66 -9.77 -11.92 -19.97
C ASP A 66 -10.24 -11.38 -21.32
N ILE A 67 -9.42 -10.58 -22.02
CA ILE A 67 -9.73 -10.07 -23.36
C ILE A 67 -9.93 -11.22 -24.35
N LYS A 68 -8.99 -12.17 -24.41
CA LYS A 68 -9.08 -13.33 -25.31
C LYS A 68 -10.34 -14.15 -25.07
N ASN A 69 -10.77 -14.25 -23.81
CA ASN A 69 -12.01 -14.95 -23.46
C ASN A 69 -13.26 -14.10 -23.73
N SER A 70 -13.18 -12.79 -23.58
CA SER A 70 -14.28 -11.87 -23.88
C SER A 70 -14.68 -11.88 -25.35
N GLU A 71 -13.70 -11.97 -26.26
CA GLU A 71 -13.97 -12.11 -27.70
C GLU A 71 -14.72 -13.40 -28.01
N LYS A 72 -14.39 -14.50 -27.32
CA LYS A 72 -15.12 -15.78 -27.45
C LYS A 72 -16.55 -15.64 -26.93
N LEU A 73 -16.73 -15.01 -25.78
CA LEU A 73 -18.06 -14.78 -25.19
C LEU A 73 -18.91 -13.85 -26.06
N ALA A 74 -18.33 -12.79 -26.62
CA ALA A 74 -19.01 -11.88 -27.54
C ALA A 74 -19.52 -12.60 -28.80
N LYS A 75 -18.74 -13.57 -29.33
CA LYS A 75 -19.18 -14.42 -30.45
C LYS A 75 -20.36 -15.34 -30.08
N ILE A 76 -20.43 -15.82 -28.84
CA ILE A 76 -21.50 -16.73 -28.37
C ILE A 76 -22.77 -15.95 -28.02
N TYR A 77 -22.64 -14.84 -27.30
CA TYR A 77 -23.76 -14.10 -26.71
C TYR A 77 -24.13 -12.81 -27.44
N GLY A 78 -23.41 -12.46 -28.52
CA GLY A 78 -23.72 -11.34 -29.41
C GLY A 78 -23.43 -9.95 -28.84
N GLN A 79 -22.81 -9.85 -27.65
CA GLN A 79 -22.52 -8.58 -27.00
C GLN A 79 -21.03 -8.47 -26.64
N PRO A 80 -20.29 -7.49 -27.19
CA PRO A 80 -18.92 -7.24 -26.79
C PRO A 80 -18.86 -6.64 -25.39
N ILE A 81 -17.87 -7.07 -24.60
CA ILE A 81 -17.56 -6.44 -23.31
C ILE A 81 -16.64 -5.24 -23.59
N SER A 82 -16.98 -4.08 -23.03
CA SER A 82 -16.16 -2.87 -23.20
C SER A 82 -14.74 -3.07 -22.65
N PRO A 83 -13.68 -2.66 -23.39
CA PRO A 83 -12.30 -2.66 -22.90
C PRO A 83 -12.10 -1.93 -21.56
N GLU A 84 -12.93 -0.92 -21.29
CA GLU A 84 -12.89 -0.15 -20.04
C GLU A 84 -13.16 -1.02 -18.80
N VAL A 85 -14.00 -2.06 -18.94
CA VAL A 85 -14.30 -3.00 -17.86
C VAL A 85 -13.04 -3.80 -17.50
N PHE A 86 -12.27 -4.23 -18.49
CA PHE A 86 -11.03 -4.96 -18.27
C PHE A 86 -9.94 -4.04 -17.69
N ALA A 87 -9.87 -2.78 -18.10
CA ALA A 87 -8.96 -1.81 -17.51
C ALA A 87 -9.26 -1.57 -16.02
N LYS A 88 -10.54 -1.38 -15.66
CA LYS A 88 -10.98 -1.26 -14.26
C LYS A 88 -10.66 -2.52 -13.45
N LYS A 89 -10.89 -3.70 -14.02
CA LYS A 89 -10.56 -4.99 -13.39
C LYS A 89 -9.05 -5.13 -13.15
N ARG A 90 -8.22 -4.75 -14.12
CA ARG A 90 -6.74 -4.76 -13.99
C ARG A 90 -6.28 -3.87 -12.85
N LYS A 91 -6.76 -2.62 -12.80
CA LYS A 91 -6.47 -1.68 -11.69
C LYS A 91 -6.85 -2.30 -10.34
N ALA A 92 -8.06 -2.86 -10.23
CA ALA A 92 -8.52 -3.51 -9.00
C ALA A 92 -7.63 -4.70 -8.58
N GLN A 93 -7.12 -5.48 -9.55
CA GLN A 93 -6.19 -6.58 -9.27
C GLN A 93 -4.85 -6.11 -8.73
N VAL A 94 -4.30 -5.01 -9.26
CA VAL A 94 -3.08 -4.40 -8.75
C VAL A 94 -3.29 -3.94 -7.30
N ILE A 95 -4.36 -3.19 -7.03
CA ILE A 95 -4.70 -2.73 -5.69
C ILE A 95 -4.87 -3.92 -4.74
N ASN A 96 -5.59 -4.96 -5.15
CA ASN A 96 -5.78 -6.16 -4.34
C ASN A 96 -4.44 -6.86 -4.05
N CYS A 97 -3.57 -7.04 -5.04
CA CYS A 97 -2.26 -7.64 -4.84
C CYS A 97 -1.39 -6.86 -3.83
N MET A 98 -1.42 -5.53 -3.92
CA MET A 98 -0.71 -4.65 -2.98
C MET A 98 -1.28 -4.73 -1.56
N THR A 99 -2.61 -4.83 -1.44
CA THR A 99 -3.34 -4.61 -0.18
C THR A 99 -3.94 -5.84 0.47
N LYS A 100 -3.93 -7.04 -0.15
CA LYS A 100 -4.69 -8.23 0.33
C LYS A 100 -4.29 -8.62 1.77
N HIS A 101 -4.99 -8.01 2.70
CA HIS A 101 -5.16 -8.38 4.09
C HIS A 101 -6.67 -8.40 4.43
N LEU A 102 -7.51 -8.72 3.44
CA LEU A 102 -8.98 -8.66 3.53
C LEU A 102 -9.71 -9.96 3.15
N THR A 103 -9.02 -11.06 2.82
CA THR A 103 -9.68 -12.37 2.53
C THR A 103 -9.19 -13.53 3.39
N GLY A 104 -8.44 -13.29 4.46
CA GLY A 104 -7.97 -14.37 5.35
C GLY A 104 -6.91 -15.32 4.75
N GLU A 105 -6.51 -15.14 3.50
CA GLU A 105 -5.37 -15.81 2.89
C GLU A 105 -4.11 -14.96 3.06
N LYS A 106 -2.99 -15.60 3.38
CA LYS A 106 -1.73 -14.93 3.72
C LYS A 106 -1.21 -14.03 2.59
N ALA A 107 -1.05 -12.76 2.96
CA ALA A 107 -0.07 -11.78 2.48
C ALA A 107 -0.20 -11.22 1.06
N GLY A 108 -1.00 -10.16 0.91
CA GLY A 108 -0.68 -9.07 -0.01
C GLY A 108 0.70 -8.46 0.32
N LYS A 109 1.23 -7.59 -0.56
CA LYS A 109 2.62 -7.12 -0.50
C LYS A 109 2.98 -6.22 0.71
N GLY A 110 2.04 -6.00 1.65
CA GLY A 110 2.26 -5.26 2.88
C GLY A 110 1.98 -3.76 2.76
N TRP A 111 1.16 -3.37 1.78
CA TRP A 111 0.74 -1.99 1.56
C TRP A 111 -0.73 -1.83 1.97
N SER A 112 -1.09 -0.65 2.42
CA SER A 112 -2.47 -0.22 2.69
C SER A 112 -2.79 0.98 1.82
N LEU A 113 -4.08 1.23 1.58
CA LEU A 113 -4.50 2.46 0.94
C LEU A 113 -4.22 3.65 1.88
N ALA A 114 -3.65 4.72 1.35
CA ALA A 114 -3.62 5.98 2.05
C ALA A 114 -5.07 6.44 2.25
N LYS A 115 -5.41 6.95 3.44
CA LYS A 115 -6.67 7.66 3.60
C LYS A 115 -6.55 8.96 2.81
N ASP A 116 -7.61 9.31 2.08
CA ASP A 116 -7.75 10.65 1.50
C ASP A 116 -7.53 11.65 2.65
N SER A 117 -6.48 12.47 2.52
CA SER A 117 -6.06 13.46 3.51
C SER A 117 -6.76 14.78 3.25
#